data_AF-A0A6G3DJW4-F1
#
_entry.id   AF-A0A6G3DJW4-F1
#
_cell.length_a   1.000
_cell.length_b   1.000
_cell.length_c   1.000
_cell.angle_alpha   90.00
_cell.angle_beta   90.00
_cell.angle_gamma   90.00
#
_symmetry.space_group_name_H-M   'P 1'
#
loop_
_entity.id
_entity.type
_entity.pdbx_description
1 polymer ?
#
loop_
_entity_poly.entity_id
_entity_poly.type
_entity_poly.pdbx_seq_one_letter_code
_entity_poly.pdbx_strand_id
1 'polypeptide(L)' 'MRSAADAVASAEFHAFFERHYAELARLAHLLTGEPDAADDLAAEALLALWHRWDRV' A
#
# COMPACT_ATOMS: atom_id res chain seq x y z
N MET A 1 25.66 3.99 -5.05
CA MET A 1 25.39 2.85 -4.14
C MET A 1 24.00 2.96 -3.47
N ARG A 2 22.94 3.40 -4.17
CA ARG A 2 21.58 3.52 -3.60
C ARG A 2 20.72 2.24 -3.71
N SER A 3 21.18 1.23 -4.46
CA SER A 3 20.38 0.05 -4.83
C SER A 3 20.09 -0.95 -3.70
N ALA A 4 20.90 -1.03 -2.65
CA ALA A 4 20.70 -2.02 -1.57
C ALA A 4 19.72 -1.50 -0.49
N ALA A 5 19.80 -0.21 -0.17
CA ALA A 5 18.85 0.44 0.74
C ALA A 5 17.44 0.49 0.13
N ASP A 6 17.34 0.83 -1.16
CA ASP A 6 16.05 0.80 -1.87
C ASP A 6 15.46 -0.62 -1.92
N ALA A 7 16.29 -1.65 -2.07
CA ALA A 7 15.84 -3.05 -2.06
C ALA A 7 15.34 -3.49 -0.68
N VAL A 8 15.99 -3.07 0.41
CA VAL A 8 15.53 -3.32 1.78
C VAL A 8 14.21 -2.60 2.04
N ALA A 9 14.12 -1.31 1.69
CA ALA A 9 12.89 -0.53 1.86
C ALA A 9 11.70 -1.12 1.06
N SER A 10 11.95 -1.59 -0.16
CA SER A 10 10.95 -2.27 -0.99
C SER A 10 10.49 -3.59 -0.37
N ALA A 11 11.42 -4.40 0.18
CA ALA A 11 11.08 -5.66 0.85
C ALA A 11 10.27 -5.42 2.14
N GLU A 12 10.61 -4.40 2.93
CA GLU A 12 9.87 -4.02 4.14
C GLU A 12 8.46 -3.53 3.79
N PHE A 13 8.33 -2.68 2.78
CA PHE A 13 7.02 -2.23 2.33
C PHE A 13 6.18 -3.36 1.74
N HIS A 14 6.77 -4.30 1.01
CA HIS A 14 6.05 -5.45 0.48
C HIS A 14 5.51 -6.33 1.62
N ALA A 15 6.31 -6.59 2.65
CA ALA A 15 5.85 -7.31 3.84
C ALA A 15 4.73 -6.55 4.60
N PHE A 16 4.79 -5.22 4.64
CA PHE A 16 3.71 -4.39 5.17
C PHE A 16 2.44 -4.48 4.31
N PHE A 17 2.58 -4.38 2.98
CA PHE A 17 1.48 -4.47 2.01
C PHE A 17 0.70 -5.77 2.17
N GLU A 18 1.39 -6.91 2.16
CA GLU A 18 0.76 -8.24 2.31
C GLU A 18 -0.05 -8.37 3.61
N ARG A 19 0.37 -7.69 4.68
CA ARG A 19 -0.32 -7.71 5.98
C ARG A 19 -1.54 -6.80 6.04
N HIS A 20 -1.54 -5.68 5.30
CA HIS A 20 -2.53 -4.61 5.47
C HIS A 20 -3.48 -4.44 4.28
N TYR A 21 -3.13 -4.95 3.09
CA TYR A 21 -3.95 -4.79 1.88
C TYR A 21 -5.37 -5.33 2.07
N ALA A 22 -5.51 -6.53 2.62
CA ALA A 22 -6.81 -7.17 2.79
C ALA A 22 -7.73 -6.41 3.76
N GLU A 23 -7.17 -5.78 4.80
CA GLU A 23 -7.94 -4.92 5.72
C GLU A 23 -8.34 -3.61 5.05
N LEU A 24 -7.44 -3.02 4.27
CA LEU A 24 -7.67 -1.76 3.57
C LEU A 24 -8.73 -1.91 2.47
N ALA A 25 -8.66 -2.98 1.67
CA ALA A 25 -9.65 -3.29 0.64
C ALA A 25 -11.03 -3.53 1.25
N ARG A 26 -11.11 -4.26 2.37
CA ARG A 26 -12.37 -4.42 3.12
C ARG A 26 -12.93 -3.09 3.61
N LEU A 27 -12.09 -2.21 4.15
CA LEU A 27 -12.52 -0.88 4.59
C LEU A 27 -13.02 -0.04 3.40
N ALA A 28 -12.29 -0.06 2.29
CA ALA A 28 -12.67 0.65 1.07
C ALA A 28 -14.02 0.13 0.54
N HIS A 29 -14.25 -1.19 0.51
CA HIS A 29 -15.54 -1.78 0.13
C HIS A 29 -16.69 -1.30 1.02
N LEU A 30 -16.46 -1.15 2.33
CA LEU A 30 -17.48 -0.63 3.26
C LEU A 30 -17.78 0.86 3.02
N LEU A 31 -16.80 1.63 2.55
CA LEU A 31 -16.94 3.07 2.30
C LEU A 31 -17.56 3.38 0.94
N THR A 32 -17.20 2.61 -0.09
CA THR A 32 -17.64 2.87 -1.48
C THR A 32 -18.90 2.12 -1.85
N GLY A 33 -19.16 0.94 -1.24
CA GLY A 33 -20.22 0.01 -1.67
C GLY A 33 -19.88 -0.76 -2.95
N GLU A 34 -18.89 -0.27 -3.70
CA GLU A 34 -18.61 -0.68 -5.08
C GLU A 34 -17.22 -1.35 -5.13
N PRO A 35 -17.14 -2.61 -5.60
CA PRO A 35 -15.93 -3.40 -5.49
C PRO A 35 -14.76 -2.86 -6.31
N ASP A 36 -15.00 -2.43 -7.55
CA ASP A 36 -13.95 -1.90 -8.42
C ASP A 36 -13.37 -0.58 -7.87
N ALA A 37 -14.24 0.33 -7.40
CA ALA A 37 -13.81 1.60 -6.81
C ALA A 37 -13.09 1.44 -5.48
N ALA A 38 -13.37 0.37 -4.73
CA ALA A 38 -12.70 0.09 -3.46
C ALA A 38 -11.26 -0.39 -3.64
N ASP A 39 -11.03 -1.27 -4.62
CA ASP A 39 -9.68 -1.76 -4.93
C ASP A 39 -8.80 -0.60 -5.46
N ASP A 40 -9.35 0.24 -6.35
CA ASP A 40 -8.66 1.44 -6.83
C ASP A 40 -8.31 2.39 -5.66
N LEU A 41 -9.24 2.62 -4.73
CA LEU A 41 -9.02 3.46 -3.55
C LEU A 41 -7.94 2.88 -2.61
N ALA A 42 -7.95 1.57 -2.39
CA ALA A 42 -6.95 0.89 -1.58
C ALA A 42 -5.56 0.97 -2.23
N ALA A 43 -5.49 0.79 -3.55
CA ALA A 43 -4.26 0.92 -4.33
C ALA A 43 -3.70 2.34 -4.27
N GLU A 44 -4.52 3.38 -4.45
CA GLU A 44 -4.10 4.78 -4.33
C GLU A 44 -3.58 5.13 -2.92
N ALA A 45 -4.25 4.66 -1.88
CA ALA A 45 -3.84 4.89 -0.50
C ALA A 45 -2.47 4.25 -0.19
N LEU A 46 -2.22 3.04 -0.72
CA LEU A 46 -0.93 2.35 -0.56
C LEU A 46 0.18 2.99 -1.39
N LEU A 47 -0.14 3.49 -2.58
CA LEU A 47 0.81 4.26 -3.39
C LEU A 47 1.22 5.56 -2.67
N ALA A 48 0.25 6.27 -2.08
CA ALA A 48 0.52 7.46 -1.28
C ALA A 48 1.38 7.16 -0.04
N LEU A 49 1.22 5.98 0.56
CA LEU A 49 2.06 5.52 1.67
C LEU A 49 3.49 5.21 1.21
N TRP A 50 3.65 4.50 0.09
CA TRP A 50 4.95 4.18 -0.50
C TRP A 50 5.77 5.45 -0.77
N HIS A 51 5.15 6.49 -1.34
CA HIS A 51 5.82 7.78 -1.59
C HIS A 51 6.31 8.49 -0.32
N ARG A 52 5.77 8.14 0.85
CA ARG A 52 6.19 8.70 2.15
C ARG A 52 7.20 7.81 2.86
N TRP A 53 7.29 6.54 2.48
CA TRP A 53 8.22 5.56 3.05
C TRP A 53 9.68 5.91 2.76
N ASP A 54 9.98 6.48 1.57
CA ASP A 54 11.32 6.97 1.17
C ASP A 54 11.79 8.20 2.00
N ARG A 55 10.95 8.73 2.91
CA ARG A 55 11.27 9.87 3.79
C ARG A 55 11.52 9.48 5.26
N VAL A 56 11.42 8.19 5.62
CA VAL A 56 11.58 7.68 6.99
C VAL A 56 12.79 6.76 7.04
#